data_AF-A0A960XMB5-F1
#
_entry.id   AF-A0A960XMB5-F1
#
_cell.length_a   1.000
_cell.length_b   1.000
_cell.length_c   1.000
_cell.angle_alpha   90.00
_cell.angle_beta   90.00
_cell.angle_gamma   90.00
#
_symmetry.space_group_name_H-M   'P 1'
#
loop_
_entity.id
_entity.type
_entity.pdbx_description
1 polymer ?
#
loop_
_entity_poly.entity_id
_entity_poly.type
_entity_poly.pdbx_seq_one_letter_code
_entity_poly.pdbx_strand_id
1 'polypeptide(L)'
;QLHPYYQEVAVLACPNDKERTVRRPPPIASARPVNPDDARRSYIINGWNDFFQDVMKQNFAEINGRGMLENGIRRPTDTIVFGEKVTGSTHYYMDAFEGQGNDVDQIERARHLAGGRGSTAGWSNYMFADGSARLVKRGKLLYPLNLWMVTDYWRTNRVFSN
;
A
#
# COMPACT_ATOMS: atom_id res chain seq x y z
N GLN A 1 14.59 -9.67 -6.63
CA GLN A 1 14.60 -8.21 -6.90
C GLN A 1 13.98 -7.97 -8.27
N LEU A 2 12.96 -7.10 -8.38
CA LEU A 2 12.21 -6.86 -9.62
C LEU A 2 12.86 -5.85 -10.57
N HIS A 3 14.00 -5.27 -10.18
CA HIS A 3 14.71 -4.23 -10.94
C HIS A 3 14.94 -4.53 -12.42
N PRO A 4 15.32 -5.75 -12.85
CA PRO A 4 15.52 -6.03 -14.27
C PRO A 4 14.25 -5.84 -15.11
N TYR A 5 13.07 -5.82 -14.48
CA TYR A 5 11.77 -5.67 -15.14
C TYR A 5 11.24 -4.23 -15.12
N TYR A 6 11.82 -3.32 -14.34
CA TYR A 6 11.46 -1.92 -14.33
C TYR A 6 12.38 -1.14 -15.27
N GLN A 7 11.95 -0.96 -16.53
CA GLN A 7 12.68 -0.12 -17.49
C GLN A 7 12.73 1.35 -17.03
N GLU A 8 11.73 1.79 -16.26
CA GLU A 8 11.64 3.15 -15.74
C GLU A 8 11.04 3.17 -14.33
N VAL A 9 11.78 3.72 -13.35
CA VAL A 9 11.33 3.82 -11.95
C VAL A 9 10.21 4.84 -11.73
N ALA A 10 9.93 5.70 -12.74
CA ALA A 10 8.83 6.66 -12.69
C ALA A 10 7.47 5.97 -12.57
N VAL A 11 7.34 4.71 -13.05
CA VAL A 11 6.11 3.89 -12.92
C VAL A 11 5.72 3.64 -11.46
N LEU A 12 6.68 3.76 -10.54
CA LEU A 12 6.46 3.57 -9.11
C LEU A 12 5.86 4.80 -8.41
N ALA A 13 5.79 5.94 -9.10
CA ALA A 13 5.32 7.20 -8.56
C ALA A 13 4.01 7.65 -9.23
N CYS A 14 3.06 8.08 -8.40
CA CYS A 14 1.83 8.71 -8.87
C CYS A 14 2.13 10.16 -9.31
N PRO A 15 1.70 10.60 -10.51
CA PRO A 15 1.93 11.97 -10.97
C PRO A 15 1.31 13.05 -10.07
N ASN A 16 0.21 12.72 -9.39
CA ASN A 16 -0.47 13.60 -8.42
C ASN A 16 0.20 13.60 -7.05
N ASP A 17 1.29 12.84 -6.89
CA ASP A 17 2.07 12.85 -5.67
C ASP A 17 2.99 14.07 -5.58
N LYS A 18 2.50 15.05 -4.82
CA LYS A 18 3.07 16.40 -4.71
C LYS A 18 4.48 16.43 -4.12
N GLU A 19 5.02 15.33 -3.60
CA GLU A 19 6.43 15.28 -3.23
C GLU A 19 7.40 15.45 -4.42
N ARG A 20 6.89 15.45 -5.67
CA ARG A 20 7.61 15.98 -6.85
C ARG A 20 8.19 17.39 -6.61
N THR A 21 7.61 18.20 -5.73
CA THR A 21 8.10 19.54 -5.41
C THR A 21 9.06 19.60 -4.20
N VAL A 22 9.15 18.55 -3.39
CA VAL A 22 9.88 18.58 -2.11
C VAL A 22 11.29 18.00 -2.21
N ARG A 23 11.52 17.03 -3.10
CA ARG A 23 12.86 16.49 -3.39
C ARG A 23 13.15 16.63 -4.87
N ARG A 24 13.75 17.76 -5.26
CA ARG A 24 14.39 17.90 -6.56
C ARG A 24 15.43 16.77 -6.67
N PRO A 25 15.37 15.88 -7.68
CA PRO A 25 16.43 14.89 -7.84
C PRO A 25 17.77 15.64 -7.98
N PRO A 26 18.86 15.15 -7.35
CA PRO A 26 20.17 15.75 -7.55
C PRO A 26 20.49 15.81 -9.06
N PRO A 27 21.19 16.87 -9.53
CA PRO A 27 21.55 16.99 -10.94
C PRO A 27 22.24 15.71 -11.43
N ILE A 28 21.94 15.33 -12.68
CA ILE A 28 22.29 14.07 -13.37
C ILE A 28 23.80 13.72 -13.34
N ALA A 29 24.67 14.62 -12.84
CA ALA A 29 26.13 14.50 -12.90
C ALA A 29 26.77 13.47 -11.95
N SER A 30 26.03 12.74 -11.11
CA SER A 30 26.63 11.75 -10.20
C SER A 30 25.76 10.53 -9.85
N ALA A 31 24.82 10.16 -10.73
CA ALA A 31 23.91 9.06 -10.47
C ALA A 31 24.64 7.71 -10.40
N ARG A 32 25.04 7.32 -9.18
CA ARG A 32 25.13 5.90 -8.82
C ARG A 32 23.84 5.22 -9.29
N PRO A 33 23.86 3.95 -9.74
CA PRO A 33 22.63 3.23 -10.02
C PRO A 33 21.76 3.34 -8.77
N VAL A 34 20.61 4.01 -8.91
CA VAL A 34 19.68 4.20 -7.80
C VAL A 34 19.33 2.81 -7.33
N ASN A 35 19.62 2.48 -6.07
CA ASN A 35 19.12 1.23 -5.51
C ASN A 35 17.60 1.25 -5.76
N PRO A 36 17.02 0.25 -6.43
CA PRO A 36 15.61 0.24 -6.77
C PRO A 36 14.71 0.40 -5.54
N ASP A 37 15.20 -0.02 -4.38
CA ASP A 37 14.51 0.15 -3.10
C ASP A 37 14.48 1.62 -2.64
N ASP A 38 15.47 2.41 -3.05
CA ASP A 38 15.57 3.87 -2.83
C ASP A 38 14.74 4.68 -3.85
N ALA A 39 14.14 4.02 -4.84
CA ALA A 39 13.27 4.70 -5.79
C ALA A 39 12.04 5.29 -5.08
N ARG A 40 11.65 6.49 -5.53
CA ARG A 40 10.44 7.16 -5.03
C ARG A 40 9.22 6.32 -5.36
N ARG A 41 8.38 6.08 -4.36
CA ARG A 41 7.18 5.25 -4.46
C ARG A 41 5.99 5.98 -3.85
N SER A 42 4.90 6.06 -4.60
CA SER A 42 3.62 6.58 -4.09
C SER A 42 2.71 5.49 -3.55
N TYR A 43 3.16 4.24 -3.59
CA TYR A 43 2.38 3.06 -3.23
C TYR A 43 3.03 2.28 -2.09
N ILE A 44 2.19 1.59 -1.32
CA ILE A 44 2.55 0.70 -0.22
C ILE A 44 1.99 -0.70 -0.51
N ILE A 45 2.73 -1.73 -0.13
CA ILE A 45 2.41 -3.14 -0.37
C ILE A 45 1.56 -3.67 0.78
N ASN A 46 0.66 -4.61 0.54
CA ASN A 46 -0.03 -5.30 1.62
C ASN A 46 0.96 -6.05 2.53
N GLY A 47 0.81 -5.93 3.86
CA GLY A 47 1.63 -6.62 4.85
C GLY A 47 1.18 -8.05 5.16
N TRP A 48 -0.02 -8.45 4.73
CA TRP A 48 -0.62 -9.78 4.99
C TRP A 48 -0.68 -10.14 6.48
N ASN A 49 -0.83 -9.12 7.34
CA ASN A 49 -0.70 -9.24 8.79
C ASN A 49 -1.64 -10.31 9.37
N ASP A 50 -2.88 -10.34 8.89
CA ASP A 50 -3.91 -11.30 9.30
C ASP A 50 -3.58 -12.73 8.90
N PHE A 51 -2.99 -12.95 7.72
CA PHE A 51 -2.54 -14.28 7.31
C PHE A 51 -1.45 -14.80 8.24
N PHE A 52 -0.41 -14.00 8.48
CA PHE A 52 0.71 -14.45 9.29
C PHE A 52 0.31 -14.67 10.76
N GLN A 53 -0.55 -13.82 11.30
CA GLN A 53 -1.04 -13.95 12.66
C GLN A 53 -2.04 -15.11 12.82
N ASP A 54 -3.03 -15.24 11.94
CA ASP A 54 -4.12 -16.20 12.15
C ASP A 54 -3.92 -17.55 11.49
N VAL A 55 -3.24 -17.59 10.34
CA VAL A 55 -3.03 -18.84 9.60
C VAL A 55 -1.69 -19.45 9.98
N MET A 56 -0.61 -18.64 9.96
CA MET A 56 0.73 -19.14 10.26
C MET A 56 1.07 -19.13 11.76
N LYS A 57 0.27 -18.45 12.59
CA LYS A 57 0.49 -18.29 14.03
C LYS A 57 1.91 -17.78 14.38
N GLN A 58 2.41 -16.85 13.56
CA GLN A 58 3.76 -16.29 13.69
C GLN A 58 3.72 -14.88 14.26
N ASN A 59 4.75 -14.55 15.04
CA ASN A 59 4.97 -13.19 15.50
C ASN A 59 5.58 -12.33 14.37
N PHE A 60 5.34 -11.02 14.36
CA PHE A 60 5.85 -10.11 13.34
C PHE A 60 7.38 -10.13 13.18
N ALA A 61 8.10 -10.35 14.28
CA ALA A 61 9.56 -10.52 14.27
C ALA A 61 10.02 -11.74 13.44
N GLU A 62 9.16 -12.75 13.28
CA GLU A 62 9.47 -14.02 12.60
C GLU A 62 9.09 -14.01 11.11
N ILE A 63 8.38 -12.98 10.66
CA ILE A 63 7.88 -12.84 9.28
C ILE A 63 8.95 -12.27 8.33
N ASN A 64 10.04 -11.70 8.85
CA ASN A 64 11.05 -11.06 8.00
C ASN A 64 11.60 -12.04 6.93
N GLY A 65 11.50 -11.65 5.66
CA GLY A 65 11.89 -12.47 4.52
C GLY A 65 10.90 -13.58 4.14
N ARG A 66 9.74 -13.68 4.80
CA ARG A 66 8.68 -14.63 4.46
C ARG A 66 7.62 -13.97 3.59
N GLY A 67 7.13 -14.72 2.61
CA GLY A 67 5.98 -14.37 1.80
C GLY A 67 4.75 -15.16 2.21
N MET A 68 3.58 -14.62 1.92
CA MET A 68 2.34 -15.38 1.92
C MET A 68 2.24 -16.17 0.61
N LEU A 69 1.69 -17.39 0.67
CA LEU A 69 1.34 -18.15 -0.54
C LEU A 69 0.17 -17.47 -1.27
N GLU A 70 0.21 -17.44 -2.61
CA GLU A 70 -0.82 -16.79 -3.43
C GLU A 70 -2.22 -17.37 -3.16
N ASN A 71 -2.33 -18.67 -2.89
CA ASN A 71 -3.59 -19.33 -2.53
C ASN A 71 -4.18 -18.88 -1.19
N GLY A 72 -3.43 -18.13 -0.37
CA GLY A 72 -3.95 -17.44 0.81
C GLY A 72 -4.95 -16.35 0.45
N ILE A 73 -4.90 -15.82 -0.78
CA ILE A 73 -5.83 -14.81 -1.29
C ILE A 73 -7.10 -15.49 -1.81
N ARG A 74 -8.05 -15.72 -0.91
CA ARG A 74 -9.33 -16.38 -1.25
C ARG A 74 -10.29 -15.51 -2.08
N ARG A 75 -10.09 -14.19 -2.09
CA ARG A 75 -10.96 -13.23 -2.81
C ARG A 75 -10.14 -12.22 -3.63
N PRO A 76 -9.53 -12.63 -4.75
CA PRO A 76 -8.58 -11.78 -5.48
C PRO A 76 -9.15 -10.45 -5.95
N THR A 77 -10.42 -10.45 -6.40
CA THR A 77 -11.12 -9.26 -6.88
C THR A 77 -11.41 -8.23 -5.80
N ASP A 78 -11.37 -8.63 -4.52
CA ASP A 78 -11.69 -7.80 -3.36
C ASP A 78 -10.49 -7.71 -2.40
N THR A 79 -9.28 -8.04 -2.84
CA THR A 79 -8.06 -7.96 -2.05
C THR A 79 -7.10 -6.96 -2.66
N ILE A 80 -6.72 -5.94 -1.90
CA ILE A 80 -5.71 -4.95 -2.27
C ILE A 80 -4.33 -5.57 -2.08
N VAL A 81 -3.47 -5.45 -3.10
CA VAL A 81 -2.04 -5.79 -3.04
C VAL A 81 -1.19 -4.53 -2.90
N PHE A 82 -1.58 -3.44 -3.56
CA PHE A 82 -0.93 -2.14 -3.43
C PHE A 82 -1.96 -1.03 -3.26
N GLY A 83 -1.65 -0.03 -2.44
CA GLY A 83 -2.48 1.17 -2.29
C GLY A 83 -1.64 2.43 -2.29
N GLU A 84 -2.26 3.57 -2.62
CA GLU A 84 -1.57 4.86 -2.50
C GLU A 84 -1.30 5.20 -1.04
N LYS A 85 -0.05 5.48 -0.72
CA LYS A 85 0.36 5.97 0.60
C LYS A 85 0.38 7.48 0.64
N VAL A 86 0.39 8.03 1.84
CA VAL A 86 0.56 9.45 2.09
C VAL A 86 1.90 9.94 1.51
N THR A 87 1.86 11.11 0.89
CA THR A 87 3.03 11.87 0.42
C THR A 87 4.13 11.93 1.51
N GLY A 88 5.35 11.50 1.20
CA GLY A 88 6.47 11.47 2.15
C GLY A 88 6.52 10.26 3.09
N SER A 89 5.53 9.36 3.07
CA SER A 89 5.58 8.14 3.89
C SER A 89 6.73 7.23 3.44
N THR A 90 7.54 6.79 4.39
CA THR A 90 8.66 5.85 4.17
C THR A 90 8.24 4.39 4.28
N HIS A 91 6.98 4.10 4.62
CA HIS A 91 6.50 2.73 4.81
C HIS A 91 6.50 1.95 3.49
N TYR A 92 6.87 0.67 3.60
CA TYR A 92 6.89 -0.30 2.50
C TYR A 92 5.65 -1.20 2.54
N TYR A 93 5.25 -1.61 3.74
CA TYR A 93 4.13 -2.51 3.99
C TYR A 93 3.01 -1.78 4.72
N MET A 94 1.77 -2.08 4.36
CA MET A 94 0.58 -1.64 5.06
C MET A 94 0.39 -2.60 6.24
N ASP A 95 1.04 -2.25 7.35
CA ASP A 95 1.00 -3.04 8.57
C ASP A 95 -0.23 -2.67 9.41
N ALA A 96 -1.31 -3.41 9.20
CA ALA A 96 -2.60 -3.09 9.81
C ALA A 96 -2.64 -3.27 11.34
N PHE A 97 -1.72 -4.07 11.89
CA PHE A 97 -1.66 -4.35 13.33
C PHE A 97 -0.53 -3.60 14.04
N GLU A 98 0.22 -2.74 13.33
CA GLU A 98 1.24 -1.89 13.94
C GLU A 98 0.61 -0.63 14.53
N GLY A 99 0.82 -0.38 15.82
CA GLY A 99 0.34 0.84 16.48
C GLY A 99 -1.19 0.98 16.40
N GLN A 100 -1.68 2.03 15.73
CA GLN A 100 -3.12 2.24 15.48
C GLN A 100 -3.59 1.62 14.15
N GLY A 101 -2.69 0.99 13.40
CA GLY A 101 -2.88 0.51 12.03
C GLY A 101 -2.38 1.53 11.01
N ASN A 102 -1.54 1.08 10.08
CA ASN A 102 -1.01 1.91 8.98
C ASN A 102 -2.13 2.43 8.05
N ASP A 103 -3.32 1.82 8.07
CA ASP A 103 -4.46 2.33 7.32
C ASP A 103 -4.81 3.75 7.77
N VAL A 104 -4.66 4.07 9.06
CA VAL A 104 -5.09 5.34 9.68
C VAL A 104 -4.24 6.52 9.21
N ASP A 105 -2.93 6.35 9.15
CA ASP A 105 -1.98 7.44 8.99
C ASP A 105 -1.04 7.31 7.78
N GLN A 106 -0.87 6.11 7.22
CA GLN A 106 -0.01 5.87 6.07
C GLN A 106 -0.74 5.79 4.73
N ILE A 107 -2.06 5.52 4.71
CA ILE A 107 -2.82 5.43 3.46
C ILE A 107 -3.38 6.79 3.04
N GLU A 108 -3.10 7.18 1.80
CA GLU A 108 -3.78 8.30 1.16
C GLU A 108 -5.09 7.78 0.55
N ARG A 109 -6.22 8.31 1.04
CA ARG A 109 -7.57 7.87 0.65
C ARG A 109 -8.28 8.86 -0.27
N ALA A 110 -7.64 10.00 -0.55
CA ALA A 110 -8.22 11.13 -1.27
C ALA A 110 -7.22 11.82 -2.21
N ARG A 111 -6.20 11.11 -2.70
CA ARG A 111 -5.18 11.67 -3.62
C ARG A 111 -5.78 12.29 -4.87
N HIS A 112 -6.81 11.64 -5.41
CA HIS A 112 -7.46 11.99 -6.65
C HIS A 112 -8.87 12.51 -6.42
N LEU A 113 -9.29 13.41 -7.30
CA LEU A 113 -10.65 13.95 -7.34
C LEU A 113 -11.09 14.57 -5.99
N ALA A 114 -10.15 15.13 -5.23
CA ALA A 114 -10.35 15.83 -3.97
C ALA A 114 -9.14 16.71 -3.60
N GLY A 115 -9.15 17.29 -2.40
CA GLY A 115 -8.07 18.14 -1.87
C GLY A 115 -6.82 17.39 -1.38
N GLY A 116 -6.78 16.05 -1.44
CA GLY A 116 -5.71 15.23 -0.84
C GLY A 116 -5.96 14.90 0.63
N ARG A 117 -4.89 14.59 1.37
CA ARG A 117 -4.93 14.24 2.81
C ARG A 117 -5.79 15.22 3.60
N GLY A 118 -6.66 14.68 4.44
CA GLY A 118 -7.60 15.46 5.26
C GLY A 118 -8.92 15.80 4.57
N SER A 119 -9.04 15.59 3.25
CA SER A 119 -10.34 15.72 2.58
C SER A 119 -11.34 14.67 3.06
N THR A 120 -12.59 15.07 3.23
CA THR A 120 -13.71 14.20 3.59
C THR A 120 -14.30 13.46 2.39
N ALA A 121 -13.91 13.85 1.17
CA ALA A 121 -14.23 13.18 -0.08
C ALA A 121 -12.93 12.78 -0.78
N GLY A 122 -13.03 12.12 -1.93
CA GLY A 122 -11.87 11.74 -2.71
C GLY A 122 -11.80 10.28 -3.05
N TRP A 123 -10.81 9.97 -3.86
CA TRP A 123 -10.52 8.65 -4.35
C TRP A 123 -9.01 8.43 -4.38
N SER A 124 -8.60 7.17 -4.35
CA SER A 124 -7.20 6.81 -4.51
C SER A 124 -7.08 5.52 -5.33
N ASN A 125 -5.92 5.34 -5.96
CA ASN A 125 -5.64 4.17 -6.77
C ASN A 125 -5.22 3.00 -5.89
N TYR A 126 -5.76 1.83 -6.18
CA TYR A 126 -5.41 0.58 -5.54
C TYR A 126 -5.26 -0.51 -6.59
N MET A 127 -4.27 -1.37 -6.43
CA MET A 127 -4.08 -2.57 -7.23
C MET A 127 -4.68 -3.75 -6.48
N PHE A 128 -5.53 -4.51 -7.15
CA PHE A 128 -6.17 -5.71 -6.61
C PHE A 128 -5.42 -6.97 -7.05
N ALA A 129 -5.60 -8.05 -6.29
CA ALA A 129 -4.91 -9.32 -6.52
C ALA A 129 -5.37 -10.04 -7.80
N ASP A 130 -6.49 -9.63 -8.39
CA ASP A 130 -6.91 -10.06 -9.72
C ASP A 130 -6.16 -9.37 -10.87
N GLY A 131 -5.20 -8.49 -10.57
CA GLY A 131 -4.42 -7.75 -11.55
C GLY A 131 -5.05 -6.42 -11.98
N SER A 132 -6.21 -6.04 -11.42
CA SER A 132 -6.87 -4.79 -11.80
C SER A 132 -6.40 -3.60 -10.95
N ALA A 133 -6.18 -2.46 -11.62
CA ALA A 133 -5.99 -1.17 -10.95
C ALA A 133 -7.34 -0.44 -10.91
N ARG A 134 -7.77 -0.04 -9.71
CA ARG A 134 -9.08 0.57 -9.49
C ARG A 134 -8.99 1.83 -8.66
N LEU A 135 -9.85 2.78 -9.00
CA LEU A 135 -10.07 3.98 -8.23
C LEU A 135 -11.11 3.68 -7.13
N VAL A 136 -10.68 3.68 -5.86
CA VAL A 136 -11.57 3.39 -4.73
C VAL A 136 -11.91 4.68 -3.99
N LYS A 137 -13.20 4.88 -3.73
CA LYS A 137 -13.70 6.04 -2.99
C LYS A 137 -13.24 6.00 -1.53
N ARG A 138 -12.91 7.17 -0.97
CA ARG A 138 -12.67 7.35 0.46
C ARG A 138 -13.78 6.68 1.30
N GLY A 139 -13.38 5.94 2.32
CA GLY A 139 -14.29 5.23 3.23
C GLY A 139 -14.84 3.89 2.71
N LYS A 140 -14.42 3.45 1.51
CA LYS A 140 -14.81 2.13 0.95
C LYS A 140 -13.74 1.05 1.05
N LEU A 141 -12.61 1.35 1.69
CA LEU A 141 -11.51 0.39 1.88
C LEU A 141 -11.77 -0.59 3.02
N LEU A 142 -12.50 -0.15 4.04
CA LEU A 142 -12.69 -0.90 5.29
C LEU A 142 -14.15 -1.32 5.52
N TYR A 143 -15.06 -0.90 4.65
CA TYR A 143 -16.49 -1.15 4.77
C TYR A 143 -17.16 -1.25 3.40
N PRO A 144 -18.03 -2.26 3.13
CA PRO A 144 -18.52 -3.28 4.08
C PRO A 144 -17.52 -4.40 4.40
N LEU A 145 -16.46 -4.54 3.62
CA LEU A 145 -15.37 -5.46 3.87
C LEU A 145 -14.04 -4.69 3.96
N ASN A 146 -13.13 -5.15 4.81
CA ASN A 146 -11.74 -4.71 4.79
C ASN A 146 -11.00 -5.31 3.60
N LEU A 147 -10.76 -4.49 2.59
CA LEU A 147 -10.14 -4.90 1.33
C LEU A 147 -8.64 -5.20 1.47
N TRP A 148 -8.01 -4.82 2.58
CA TRP A 148 -6.62 -5.16 2.87
C TRP A 148 -6.45 -6.55 3.49
N MET A 149 -7.52 -7.16 4.02
CA MET A 149 -7.44 -8.43 4.74
C MET A 149 -7.72 -9.61 3.81
N VAL A 150 -7.15 -10.78 4.10
CA VAL A 150 -7.35 -12.02 3.36
C VAL A 150 -8.15 -13.07 4.14
N THR A 151 -8.23 -12.97 5.47
CA THR A 151 -9.07 -13.85 6.29
C THR A 151 -10.48 -13.29 6.43
N ASP A 152 -11.49 -14.17 6.40
CA ASP A 152 -12.90 -13.76 6.50
C ASP A 152 -13.21 -13.04 7.83
N TYR A 153 -12.50 -13.43 8.91
CA TYR A 153 -12.64 -12.78 10.22
C TYR A 153 -12.23 -11.31 10.13
N TRP A 154 -11.02 -10.98 9.68
CA TRP A 154 -10.54 -9.60 9.64
C TRP A 154 -11.13 -8.77 8.49
N ARG A 155 -11.71 -9.42 7.47
CA ARG A 155 -12.53 -8.75 6.46
C ARG A 155 -13.81 -8.15 7.02
N THR A 156 -14.38 -8.75 8.06
CA THR A 156 -15.69 -8.36 8.62
C THR A 156 -15.58 -7.76 10.02
N ASN A 157 -14.52 -8.08 10.76
CA ASN A 157 -14.24 -7.53 12.07
C ASN A 157 -13.23 -6.39 11.94
N ARG A 158 -13.69 -5.20 12.32
CA ARG A 158 -13.05 -3.93 12.01
C ARG A 158 -11.69 -3.80 12.70
N VAL A 159 -10.62 -3.87 11.90
CA VAL A 159 -9.29 -3.37 12.25
C VAL A 159 -9.29 -1.87 11.90
N PHE A 160 -9.69 -1.05 12.87
CA PHE A 160 -9.54 0.41 13.00
C PHE A 160 -9.76 1.38 11.80
N SER A 161 -10.69 2.32 11.98
CA SER A 161 -10.48 3.77 12.12
C SER A 161 -11.85 4.35 12.51
N ASN A 162 -11.92 5.16 13.57
CA ASN A 162 -13.11 5.96 13.90
C ASN A 162 -13.45 6.93 12.76
#